data_AF-A0A605MBT7-F1
#
_entry.id   AF-A0A605MBT7-F1
#
_cell.length_a   1.000
_cell.length_b   1.000
_cell.length_c   1.000
_cell.angle_alpha   90.00
_cell.angle_beta   90.00
_cell.angle_gamma   90.00
#
_symmetry.space_group_name_H-M   'P 1'
#
loop_
_entity.id
_entity.type
_entity.pdbx_description
1 polymer ?
#
loop_
_entity_poly.entity_id
_entity_poly.type
_entity_poly.pdbx_seq_one_letter_code
_entity_poly.pdbx_strand_id
1 'polypeptide(L)'
;MITDDKQTNEHLRSYINYYTGLKNPRYAVLVKGEWGVGKTHLIKNILKDDQKFYVSLFGLTTIQEVHSAVFVKMYPNRSRLKKILNWFGSSSMKANDVTLALGPLVGNIANALIKEKVDNSKTIVFDDLERCSINLEDLFGAINKYVEHHGCKVIVIAHDDKLN
;
A
#
# COMPACT_ATOMS: atom_id res chain seq x y z
N MET A 1 -4.54 27.09 34.33
CA MET A 1 -5.53 27.15 33.22
C MET A 1 -5.23 25.96 32.32
N ILE A 2 -6.18 25.04 32.23
CA ILE A 2 -6.05 23.80 31.46
C ILE A 2 -6.30 24.18 30.00
N THR A 3 -5.27 24.14 29.15
CA THR A 3 -5.49 24.12 27.71
C THR A 3 -5.98 22.73 27.36
N ASP A 4 -7.26 22.61 27.06
CA ASP A 4 -7.87 21.43 26.46
C ASP A 4 -7.29 21.30 25.05
N ASP A 5 -6.09 20.71 24.95
CA ASP A 5 -5.31 20.53 23.72
C ASP A 5 -5.92 19.36 22.94
N LYS A 6 -7.15 19.58 22.46
CA LYS A 6 -7.90 18.62 21.67
C LYS A 6 -7.15 18.42 20.36
N GLN A 7 -6.57 17.23 20.17
CA GLN A 7 -5.70 16.96 19.05
C GLN A 7 -6.50 17.12 17.76
N THR A 8 -6.06 17.97 16.83
CA THR A 8 -6.78 18.20 15.57
C THR A 8 -7.07 16.86 14.86
N ASN A 9 -8.29 16.72 14.33
CA ASN A 9 -8.80 15.51 13.66
C ASN A 9 -8.95 14.27 14.57
N GLU A 10 -9.25 14.45 15.86
CA GLU A 10 -9.47 13.39 16.84
C GLU A 10 -10.40 12.26 16.39
N HIS A 11 -11.51 12.59 15.72
CA HIS A 11 -12.44 11.56 15.22
C HIS A 11 -11.78 10.62 14.21
N LEU A 12 -11.02 11.17 13.25
CA LEU A 12 -10.29 10.37 12.27
C LEU A 12 -9.17 9.57 12.95
N ARG A 13 -8.45 10.18 13.89
CA ARG A 13 -7.41 9.48 14.69
C ARG A 13 -7.98 8.26 15.42
N SER A 14 -9.09 8.47 16.15
CA SER A 14 -9.78 7.42 16.88
C SER A 14 -10.26 6.30 15.95
N TYR A 15 -10.84 6.67 14.81
CA TYR A 15 -11.34 5.68 13.85
C TYR A 15 -10.21 4.86 13.22
N ILE A 16 -9.10 5.49 12.82
CA ILE A 16 -7.95 4.77 12.25
C ILE A 16 -7.30 3.84 13.30
N ASN A 17 -7.21 4.26 14.56
CA ASN A 17 -6.74 3.40 15.65
C ASN A 17 -7.67 2.20 15.88
N TYR A 18 -8.99 2.43 15.90
CA TYR A 18 -9.99 1.37 15.96
C TYR A 18 -9.84 0.38 14.79
N TYR A 19 -9.84 0.90 13.56
CA TYR A 19 -9.74 0.11 12.33
C TYR A 19 -8.47 -0.74 12.30
N THR A 20 -7.33 -0.17 12.69
CA THR A 20 -6.05 -0.89 12.68
C THR A 20 -5.94 -1.97 13.75
N GLY A 21 -6.77 -1.91 14.80
CA GLY A 21 -6.94 -2.95 15.81
C GLY A 21 -7.85 -4.10 15.38
N LEU A 22 -8.61 -3.96 14.29
CA LEU A 22 -9.49 -5.03 13.80
C LEU A 22 -8.68 -6.20 13.22
N LYS A 23 -9.22 -7.42 13.41
CA LYS A 23 -8.72 -8.63 12.76
C LYS A 23 -9.54 -8.87 11.49
N ASN A 24 -8.89 -8.80 10.32
CA ASN A 24 -9.50 -8.99 9.01
C ASN A 24 -10.82 -8.19 8.83
N PRO A 25 -10.74 -6.86 8.67
CA PRO A 25 -11.92 -6.00 8.65
C PRO A 25 -12.86 -6.26 7.46
N ARG A 26 -12.40 -6.87 6.36
CA ARG A 26 -13.16 -7.09 5.11
C ARG A 26 -13.70 -5.81 4.45
N TYR A 27 -13.11 -4.66 4.78
CA TYR A 27 -13.33 -3.42 4.05
C TYR A 27 -12.06 -2.55 4.11
N ALA A 28 -11.92 -1.68 3.12
CA ALA A 28 -10.90 -0.63 3.09
C ALA A 28 -11.48 0.70 3.62
N VAL A 29 -10.62 1.56 4.15
CA VAL A 29 -10.98 2.91 4.59
C VAL A 29 -10.48 3.93 3.57
N LEU A 30 -11.38 4.74 3.03
CA LEU A 30 -11.02 5.87 2.17
C LEU A 30 -10.90 7.16 3.00
N VAL A 31 -9.73 7.79 2.94
CA VAL A 31 -9.44 9.09 3.56
C VAL A 31 -9.33 10.13 2.46
N LYS A 32 -10.36 10.97 2.37
CA LYS A 32 -10.54 11.95 1.30
C LYS A 32 -10.50 13.39 1.82
N GLY A 33 -10.25 14.33 0.91
CA GLY A 33 -10.09 15.75 1.24
C GLY A 33 -9.37 16.51 0.13
N GLU A 34 -9.40 17.83 0.20
CA GLU A 34 -8.70 18.70 -0.75
C GLU A 34 -7.18 18.48 -0.79
N TRP A 35 -6.54 18.92 -1.87
CA TRP A 35 -5.08 18.94 -1.90
C TRP A 35 -4.52 19.94 -0.88
N GLY A 36 -3.39 19.60 -0.26
CA GLY A 36 -2.75 20.46 0.74
C GLY A 36 -3.32 20.41 2.16
N VAL A 37 -4.47 19.76 2.40
CA VAL A 37 -5.09 19.68 3.76
C VAL A 37 -4.36 18.75 4.74
N GLY A 38 -3.28 18.08 4.29
CA GLY A 38 -2.41 17.28 5.16
C GLY A 38 -2.84 15.83 5.39
N LYS A 39 -3.66 15.21 4.52
CA LYS A 39 -4.10 13.79 4.65
C LYS A 39 -2.94 12.82 4.82
N THR A 40 -1.97 12.85 3.89
CA THR A 40 -0.76 12.02 3.93
C THR A 40 0.03 12.23 5.22
N HIS A 41 0.21 13.50 5.62
CA HIS A 41 0.91 13.85 6.85
C HIS A 41 0.18 13.30 8.09
N LEU A 42 -1.14 13.44 8.14
CA LEU A 42 -1.95 12.93 9.24
C LEU A 42 -1.87 11.39 9.35
N ILE A 43 -2.04 10.65 8.26
CA ILE A 43 -1.96 9.18 8.27
C ILE A 43 -0.55 8.71 8.63
N LYS A 44 0.50 9.38 8.14
CA LYS A 44 1.89 9.08 8.53
C LYS A 44 2.16 9.35 10.01
N ASN A 45 1.47 10.31 10.62
CA ASN A 45 1.59 10.61 12.05
C ASN A 45 0.79 9.64 12.93
N ILE A 46 -0.35 9.15 12.45
CA ILE A 46 -1.16 8.15 13.18
C ILE A 46 -0.48 6.78 13.14
N LEU A 47 -0.01 6.36 11.96
CA LEU A 47 0.61 5.05 11.74
C LEU A 47 2.12 5.21 11.57
N LYS A 48 2.90 4.66 12.49
CA LYS A 48 4.37 4.65 12.37
C LYS A 48 4.81 3.69 11.24
N ASP A 49 6.06 3.82 10.79
CA ASP A 49 6.57 3.05 9.64
C ASP A 49 6.65 1.53 9.90
N ASP A 50 6.77 1.13 11.16
CA ASP A 50 6.69 -0.26 11.59
C ASP A 50 5.25 -0.80 11.63
N GLN A 51 4.23 0.06 11.53
CA GLN A 51 2.81 -0.31 11.55
C GLN A 51 2.15 -0.26 10.16
N LYS A 52 2.87 0.22 9.13
CA LYS A 52 2.31 0.39 7.78
C LYS A 52 3.24 -0.06 6.66
N PHE A 53 2.63 -0.45 5.55
CA PHE A 53 3.27 -0.51 4.23
C PHE A 53 2.75 0.66 3.40
N TYR A 54 3.53 1.72 3.30
CA TYR A 54 3.14 2.91 2.54
C TYR A 54 3.55 2.78 1.07
N VAL A 55 2.55 2.87 0.18
CA VAL A 55 2.66 2.72 -1.27
C VAL A 55 2.04 3.97 -1.91
N SER A 56 2.84 4.75 -2.63
CA SER A 56 2.30 5.80 -3.50
C SER A 56 1.91 5.18 -4.84
N LEU A 57 0.71 5.52 -5.32
CA LEU A 57 0.18 5.09 -6.61
C LEU A 57 0.54 6.04 -7.75
N PHE A 58 1.20 7.15 -7.43
CA PHE A 58 1.59 8.19 -8.37
C PHE A 58 2.39 7.62 -9.55
N GLY A 59 1.85 7.79 -10.76
CA GLY A 59 2.53 7.40 -12.00
C GLY A 59 2.60 5.90 -12.25
N LEU A 60 1.94 5.06 -11.43
CA LEU A 60 1.79 3.63 -11.74
C LEU A 60 0.77 3.47 -12.88
N THR A 61 1.11 2.59 -13.81
CA THR A 61 0.39 2.41 -15.09
C THR A 61 -0.22 1.02 -15.24
N THR A 62 0.22 0.03 -14.44
CA THR A 62 -0.31 -1.35 -14.49
C THR A 62 -0.58 -1.94 -13.10
N ILE A 63 -1.54 -2.87 -13.03
CA ILE A 63 -1.85 -3.59 -11.77
C ILE A 63 -0.65 -4.37 -11.24
N GLN A 64 0.20 -4.87 -12.14
CA GLN A 64 1.42 -5.58 -11.78
C GLN A 64 2.43 -4.63 -11.10
N GLU A 65 2.51 -3.37 -11.52
CA GLU A 65 3.33 -2.35 -10.84
C GLU A 65 2.80 -2.05 -9.43
N VAL A 66 1.48 -1.98 -9.24
CA VAL A 66 0.86 -1.83 -7.91
C VAL A 66 1.25 -2.99 -7.00
N HIS A 67 1.07 -4.22 -7.46
CA HIS A 67 1.47 -5.41 -6.72
C HIS A 67 2.97 -5.39 -6.39
N SER A 68 3.80 -5.04 -7.36
CA SER A 68 5.25 -4.95 -7.16
C SER A 68 5.64 -3.91 -6.13
N ALA A 69 5.01 -2.74 -6.14
CA ALA A 69 5.24 -1.69 -5.16
C ALA A 69 4.86 -2.14 -3.74
N VAL A 70 3.72 -2.82 -3.58
CA VAL A 70 3.30 -3.42 -2.29
C VAL A 70 4.33 -4.44 -1.81
N PHE A 71 4.73 -5.37 -2.67
CA PHE A 71 5.67 -6.43 -2.33
C PHE A 71 7.03 -5.90 -1.87
N VAL A 72 7.59 -4.90 -2.58
CA VAL A 72 8.86 -4.27 -2.21
C VAL A 72 8.78 -3.63 -0.82
N LYS A 73 7.63 -3.02 -0.48
CA LYS A 73 7.41 -2.43 0.85
C LYS A 73 7.23 -3.49 1.94
N MET A 74 6.60 -4.62 1.63
CA MET A 74 6.44 -5.74 2.56
C MET A 74 7.77 -6.42 2.89
N TYR A 75 8.65 -6.57 1.91
CA TYR A 75 9.90 -7.32 2.06
C TYR A 75 11.12 -6.46 1.76
N PRO A 76 11.43 -5.41 2.55
CA PRO A 76 12.50 -4.45 2.21
C PRO A 76 13.91 -5.06 2.20
N ASN A 77 14.11 -6.23 2.83
CA ASN A 77 15.42 -6.86 2.90
C ASN A 77 15.83 -7.41 1.52
N ARG A 78 16.84 -6.79 0.90
CA ARG A 78 17.44 -7.16 -0.40
C ARG A 78 17.74 -8.66 -0.52
N SER A 79 18.19 -9.31 0.56
CA SER A 79 18.48 -10.74 0.56
C SER A 79 17.22 -11.61 0.50
N ARG A 80 16.14 -11.17 1.18
CA ARG A 80 14.84 -11.82 1.17
C ARG A 80 14.13 -11.61 -0.16
N LEU A 81 14.21 -10.41 -0.72
CA LEU A 81 13.81 -10.12 -2.11
C LEU A 81 14.57 -11.03 -3.07
N LYS A 82 15.91 -11.02 -3.06
CA LYS A 82 16.72 -11.89 -3.93
C LYS A 82 16.41 -13.38 -3.76
N LYS A 83 16.17 -13.86 -2.53
CA LYS A 83 15.78 -15.27 -2.29
C LYS A 83 14.41 -15.60 -2.88
N ILE A 84 13.43 -14.73 -2.67
CA ILE A 84 12.09 -14.87 -3.26
C ILE A 84 12.21 -14.86 -4.79
N LEU A 85 12.98 -13.92 -5.35
CA LEU A 85 13.22 -13.80 -6.78
C LEU A 85 13.94 -15.02 -7.38
N ASN A 86 14.96 -15.54 -6.69
CA ASN A 86 15.69 -16.74 -7.12
C ASN A 86 14.87 -18.02 -6.98
N TRP A 87 13.89 -18.07 -6.06
CA TRP A 87 12.98 -19.21 -5.91
C TRP A 87 11.91 -19.23 -7.00
N PHE A 88 11.48 -18.06 -7.48
CA PHE A 88 10.40 -17.94 -8.48
C PHE A 88 10.88 -17.72 -9.92
N GLY A 89 12.19 -17.57 -10.17
CA GLY A 89 12.77 -17.47 -11.50
C GLY A 89 14.09 -18.23 -11.62
N SER A 90 14.18 -19.14 -12.59
CA SER A 90 15.44 -19.79 -12.93
C SER A 90 16.40 -18.80 -13.61
N SER A 91 17.67 -18.84 -13.19
CA SER A 91 18.87 -18.42 -13.94
C SER A 91 19.32 -16.93 -13.89
N SER A 92 20.46 -16.71 -13.22
CA SER A 92 21.52 -15.73 -13.57
C SER A 92 21.13 -14.28 -13.94
N MET A 93 20.85 -13.43 -12.96
CA MET A 93 20.90 -11.97 -13.15
C MET A 93 22.02 -11.36 -12.31
N LYS A 94 23.00 -10.74 -12.99
CA LYS A 94 24.14 -10.05 -12.36
C LYS A 94 23.65 -8.80 -11.63
N ALA A 95 24.16 -8.59 -10.41
CA ALA A 95 23.62 -7.65 -9.43
C ALA A 95 23.80 -6.15 -9.75
N ASN A 96 24.41 -5.78 -10.88
CA ASN A 96 24.87 -4.42 -11.15
C ASN A 96 23.93 -3.56 -12.00
N ASP A 97 22.77 -4.09 -12.41
CA ASP A 97 21.84 -3.36 -13.29
C ASP A 97 20.40 -3.44 -12.77
N VAL A 98 20.22 -2.97 -11.53
CA VAL A 98 18.95 -3.01 -10.80
C VAL A 98 17.82 -2.30 -11.56
N THR A 99 18.15 -1.30 -12.38
CA THR A 99 17.17 -0.48 -13.11
C THR A 99 16.55 -1.24 -14.30
N LEU A 100 17.34 -2.02 -15.04
CA LEU A 100 16.87 -2.82 -16.18
C LEU A 100 16.20 -4.15 -15.76
N ALA A 101 16.45 -4.62 -14.54
CA ALA A 101 15.87 -5.86 -14.02
C ALA A 101 14.40 -5.75 -13.59
N LEU A 102 13.85 -4.53 -13.41
CA LEU A 102 12.51 -4.35 -12.83
C LEU A 102 11.37 -4.85 -13.74
N GLY A 103 11.52 -4.82 -15.07
CA GLY A 103 10.47 -5.28 -16.00
C GLY A 103 10.09 -6.77 -15.81
N PRO A 104 11.05 -7.70 -15.89
CA PRO A 104 10.81 -9.12 -15.59
C PRO A 104 10.44 -9.39 -14.12
N LEU A 105 10.88 -8.54 -13.19
CA LEU A 105 10.54 -8.65 -11.78
C LEU A 105 9.06 -8.37 -11.52
N VAL A 106 8.45 -7.42 -12.24
CA VAL A 106 7.06 -7.00 -12.04
C VAL A 106 6.06 -8.13 -12.26
N GLY A 107 6.22 -8.92 -13.34
CA GLY A 107 5.34 -10.05 -13.63
C GLY A 107 5.45 -11.19 -12.61
N ASN A 108 6.67 -11.53 -12.19
CA ASN A 108 6.91 -12.63 -11.25
C ASN A 108 6.47 -12.27 -9.83
N ILE A 109 6.68 -11.01 -9.40
CA ILE A 109 6.22 -10.52 -8.10
C ILE A 109 4.69 -10.49 -8.03
N ALA A 110 4.03 -10.02 -9.09
CA ALA A 110 2.57 -10.06 -9.17
C ALA A 110 2.06 -11.49 -9.01
N ASN A 111 2.61 -12.46 -9.74
CA ASN A 111 2.26 -13.87 -9.61
C ASN A 111 2.52 -14.43 -8.19
N ALA A 112 3.60 -14.02 -7.52
CA ALA A 112 3.89 -14.42 -6.14
C ALA A 112 2.86 -13.86 -5.16
N LEU A 113 2.50 -12.58 -5.23
CA LEU A 113 1.43 -12.03 -4.40
C LEU A 113 0.07 -12.69 -4.68
N ILE A 114 -0.16 -13.13 -5.91
CA ILE A 114 -1.37 -13.86 -6.30
C ILE A 114 -1.37 -15.29 -5.74
N LYS A 115 -0.22 -15.96 -5.62
CA LYS A 115 -0.08 -17.38 -5.26
C LYS A 115 0.41 -17.65 -3.82
N GLU A 116 1.02 -16.68 -3.14
CA GLU A 116 1.71 -16.84 -1.85
C GLU A 116 1.14 -15.97 -0.72
N LYS A 117 1.66 -16.20 0.50
CA LYS A 117 1.31 -15.52 1.75
C LYS A 117 1.73 -14.04 1.72
N VAL A 118 0.74 -13.17 1.63
CA VAL A 118 0.88 -11.72 1.86
C VAL A 118 1.08 -11.45 3.36
N ASP A 119 2.01 -10.55 3.70
CA ASP A 119 2.18 -10.07 5.08
C ASP A 119 1.03 -9.11 5.43
N ASN A 120 0.10 -9.56 6.27
CA ASN A 120 -1.04 -8.78 6.76
C ASN A 120 -0.85 -8.25 8.19
N SER A 121 0.37 -8.30 8.73
CA SER A 121 0.66 -7.81 10.09
C SER A 121 0.56 -6.28 10.21
N LYS A 122 0.77 -5.57 9.10
CA LYS A 122 0.72 -4.11 9.02
C LYS A 122 -0.40 -3.63 8.10
N THR A 123 -0.78 -2.38 8.25
CA THR A 123 -1.78 -1.73 7.40
C THR A 123 -1.15 -1.29 6.08
N ILE A 124 -1.74 -1.63 4.95
CA ILE A 124 -1.33 -1.10 3.64
C ILE A 124 -1.96 0.28 3.49
N VAL A 125 -1.14 1.28 3.18
CA VAL A 125 -1.60 2.64 2.88
C VAL A 125 -1.31 2.90 1.40
N PHE A 126 -2.37 2.97 0.60
CA PHE A 126 -2.30 3.44 -0.77
C PHE A 126 -2.55 4.94 -0.80
N ASP A 127 -1.61 5.71 -1.33
CA ASP A 127 -1.69 7.18 -1.43
C ASP A 127 -1.70 7.63 -2.89
N ASP A 128 -2.15 8.85 -3.13
CA ASP A 128 -2.28 9.46 -4.45
C ASP A 128 -3.18 8.67 -5.42
N LEU A 129 -4.33 8.16 -4.94
CA LEU A 129 -5.25 7.34 -5.75
C LEU A 129 -5.61 8.02 -7.08
N GLU A 130 -5.89 9.33 -7.05
CA GLU A 130 -6.26 10.14 -8.22
C GLU A 130 -5.12 10.39 -9.21
N ARG A 131 -3.88 10.02 -8.87
CA ARG A 131 -2.69 10.21 -9.71
C ARG A 131 -2.15 8.88 -10.26
N CYS A 132 -2.92 7.81 -10.10
CA CYS A 132 -2.68 6.54 -10.77
C CYS A 132 -3.20 6.63 -12.21
N SER A 133 -2.47 6.08 -13.18
CA SER A 133 -2.91 6.04 -14.59
C SER A 133 -3.81 4.84 -14.91
N ILE A 134 -4.01 3.96 -13.93
CA ILE A 134 -4.90 2.80 -14.01
C ILE A 134 -6.33 3.27 -13.80
N ASN A 135 -7.30 2.69 -14.51
CA ASN A 135 -8.70 2.99 -14.25
C ASN A 135 -9.09 2.59 -12.81
N LEU A 136 -10.08 3.29 -12.24
CA LEU A 136 -10.43 3.10 -10.84
C LEU A 136 -11.02 1.71 -10.56
N GLU A 137 -11.75 1.11 -11.50
CA GLU A 137 -12.35 -0.21 -11.34
C GLU A 137 -11.30 -1.31 -11.16
N ASP A 138 -10.29 -1.34 -12.03
CA ASP A 138 -9.18 -2.30 -11.96
C ASP A 138 -8.36 -2.08 -10.68
N LEU A 139 -8.14 -0.81 -10.31
CA LEU A 139 -7.39 -0.46 -9.11
C LEU A 139 -8.14 -0.87 -7.84
N PHE A 140 -9.45 -0.65 -7.78
CA PHE A 140 -10.30 -1.15 -6.70
C PHE A 140 -10.34 -2.67 -6.68
N GLY A 141 -10.36 -3.34 -7.84
CA GLY A 141 -10.23 -4.79 -7.94
C GLY A 141 -8.93 -5.30 -7.29
N ALA A 142 -7.80 -4.64 -7.58
CA ALA A 142 -6.52 -4.98 -6.97
C ALA A 142 -6.48 -4.70 -5.45
N ILE A 143 -7.03 -3.57 -5.00
CA ILE A 143 -7.14 -3.23 -3.57
C ILE A 143 -8.01 -4.25 -2.84
N ASN A 144 -9.17 -4.59 -3.41
CA ASN A 144 -10.11 -5.53 -2.82
C ASN A 144 -9.49 -6.92 -2.63
N LYS A 145 -8.57 -7.32 -3.53
CA LYS A 145 -7.83 -8.56 -3.37
C LYS A 145 -7.04 -8.64 -2.06
N TYR A 146 -6.40 -7.54 -1.65
CA TYR A 146 -5.69 -7.47 -0.36
C TYR A 146 -6.63 -7.56 0.83
N VAL A 147 -7.80 -6.93 0.73
CA VAL A 147 -8.81 -6.93 1.78
C VAL A 147 -9.43 -8.32 1.93
N GLU A 148 -10.04 -8.86 0.87
CA GLU A 148 -10.84 -10.09 0.90
C GLU A 148 -9.99 -11.35 0.99
N HIS A 149 -9.01 -11.51 0.10
CA HIS A 149 -8.26 -12.76 -0.01
C HIS A 149 -7.08 -12.85 0.95
N HIS A 150 -6.51 -11.71 1.34
CA HIS A 150 -5.33 -11.67 2.20
C HIS A 150 -5.60 -11.14 3.61
N GLY A 151 -6.83 -10.66 3.88
CA GLY A 151 -7.23 -10.15 5.18
C GLY A 151 -6.44 -8.93 5.64
N CYS A 152 -5.90 -8.16 4.70
CA CYS A 152 -5.12 -6.97 4.98
C CYS A 152 -6.03 -5.84 5.47
N LYS A 153 -5.48 -5.02 6.36
CA LYS A 153 -6.02 -3.70 6.66
C LYS A 153 -5.53 -2.76 5.58
N VAL A 154 -6.45 -2.03 4.95
CA VAL A 154 -6.13 -1.12 3.84
C VAL A 154 -6.74 0.25 4.09
N ILE A 155 -5.88 1.27 4.00
CA ILE A 155 -6.29 2.68 3.96
C ILE A 155 -5.92 3.21 2.58
N VAL A 156 -6.85 3.91 1.96
CA VAL A 156 -6.66 4.58 0.67
C VAL A 156 -6.77 6.07 0.91
N ILE A 157 -5.83 6.85 0.38
CA ILE A 157 -5.85 8.31 0.45
C ILE A 157 -6.12 8.84 -0.96
N ALA A 158 -7.08 9.75 -1.05
CA ALA A 158 -7.49 10.33 -2.32
C ALA A 158 -7.88 11.81 -2.19
N HIS A 159 -7.93 12.49 -3.32
CA HIS A 159 -8.56 13.80 -3.44
C HIS A 159 -10.08 13.69 -3.65
N ASP A 160 -10.85 14.57 -3.01
CA ASP A 160 -12.32 14.48 -2.93
C ASP A 160 -13.02 14.53 -4.31
N ASP A 161 -12.55 15.40 -5.21
CA ASP A 161 -13.28 15.74 -6.43
C ASP A 161 -12.69 15.12 -7.72
N LYS A 162 -11.73 14.18 -7.61
CA LYS A 162 -11.04 13.58 -8.77
C LYS A 162 -11.30 12.09 -8.98
N LEU A 163 -12.30 11.53 -8.30
CA LEU A 163 -12.70 10.13 -8.44
C LEU A 163 -13.99 9.95 -9.25
N ASN A 164 -14.48 11.02 -9.88
CA ASN A 164 -15.70 11.05 -10.68
C ASN A 164 -15.40 11.12 -12.17
#